data_AF-A0A7S0YKV8-F1
#
_entry.id   AF-A0A7S0YKV8-F1
#
_cell.length_a   1.000
_cell.length_b   1.000
_cell.length_c   1.000
_cell.angle_alpha   90.00
_cell.angle_beta   90.00
_cell.angle_gamma   90.00
#
_symmetry.space_group_name_H-M   'P 1'
#
loop_
_entity.id
_entity.type
_entity.pdbx_description
1 polymer ?
#
loop_
_entity_poly.entity_id
_entity_poly.type
_entity_poly.pdbx_seq_one_letter_code
_entity_poly.pdbx_strand_id
1 'polypeptide(L)'
;GEAGGSVAAPIFTEFMEKALADDPAIPFRIPPGVRLVKIDARTGELPGPDTAVIIDEAFRPGTEPGMSAFRDTSDCLSISGNCGAGTGAASGGFDPERDAGIVQ
;
A
#
# COMPACT_ATOMS: atom_id res chain seq x y z
N GLY A 1 -31.91 0.07 -4.01
CA GLY A 1 -30.85 -0.78 -4.57
C GLY A 1 -29.92 -1.10 -3.44
N GLU A 2 -29.57 -2.36 -3.24
CA GLU A 2 -28.78 -2.79 -2.09
C GLU A 2 -27.29 -2.83 -2.45
N ALA A 3 -26.44 -2.29 -1.58
CA ALA A 3 -24.99 -2.28 -1.72
C ALA A 3 -24.31 -2.59 -0.37
N GLY A 4 -23.07 -3.08 -0.41
CA GLY A 4 -22.32 -3.45 0.81
C GLY A 4 -22.20 -2.29 1.82
N GLY A 5 -22.09 -1.05 1.34
CA GLY A 5 -22.07 0.15 2.18
C GLY A 5 -23.40 0.44 2.90
N SER A 6 -24.52 -0.06 2.40
CA SER A 6 -25.84 0.15 3.00
C SER A 6 -26.30 -1.03 3.85
N VAL A 7 -25.89 -2.26 3.48
CA VAL A 7 -26.35 -3.49 4.15
C VAL A 7 -25.31 -4.05 5.12
N ALA A 8 -24.06 -4.20 4.69
CA ALA A 8 -23.03 -4.87 5.49
C ALA A 8 -22.28 -3.91 6.42
N ALA A 9 -22.00 -2.69 5.96
CA ALA A 9 -21.29 -1.68 6.75
C ALA A 9 -21.90 -1.39 8.13
N PRO A 10 -23.23 -1.17 8.30
CA PRO A 10 -23.78 -0.91 9.63
C PRO A 10 -23.61 -2.10 10.58
N ILE A 11 -23.75 -3.33 10.09
CA ILE A 11 -23.56 -4.55 10.89
C ILE A 11 -22.12 -4.65 11.39
N PHE A 12 -21.15 -4.39 10.51
CA PHE A 12 -19.73 -4.40 10.88
C PHE A 12 -19.41 -3.32 11.91
N THR A 13 -19.94 -2.11 11.74
CA THR A 13 -19.74 -1.01 12.70
C THR A 13 -20.27 -1.38 14.09
N GLU A 14 -21.52 -1.85 14.20
CA GLU A 14 -22.13 -2.21 15.49
C GLU A 14 -21.36 -3.33 16.22
N PHE A 15 -20.78 -4.25 15.47
CA PHE A 15 -19.96 -5.32 16.04
C PHE A 15 -18.59 -4.79 16.50
N MET A 16 -17.89 -4.05 15.64
CA MET A 16 -16.54 -3.59 15.89
C MET A 16 -16.47 -2.54 17.01
N GLU A 17 -17.48 -1.68 17.14
CA GLU A 17 -17.59 -0.74 18.27
C GLU A 17 -17.59 -1.45 19.62
N LYS A 18 -18.23 -2.63 19.71
CA LYS A 18 -18.26 -3.45 20.94
C LYS A 18 -16.99 -4.28 21.10
N ALA A 19 -16.49 -4.84 20.01
CA ALA A 19 -15.33 -5.73 20.03
C ALA A 19 -14.02 -4.99 20.38
N LEU A 20 -13.87 -3.74 19.93
CA LEU A 20 -12.67 -2.92 20.12
C LEU A 20 -12.80 -1.92 21.29
N ALA A 21 -13.86 -2.03 22.13
CA ALA A 21 -14.15 -1.03 23.16
C ALA A 21 -13.01 -0.83 24.17
N ASP A 22 -12.26 -1.89 24.46
CA ASP A 22 -11.14 -1.90 25.41
C ASP A 22 -9.77 -1.92 24.72
N ASP A 23 -9.73 -1.97 23.38
CA ASP A 23 -8.50 -2.02 22.62
C ASP A 23 -7.99 -0.60 22.31
N PRO A 24 -6.71 -0.29 22.59
CA PRO A 24 -6.16 1.01 22.23
C PRO A 24 -6.09 1.18 20.72
N ALA A 25 -6.38 2.38 20.23
CA ALA A 25 -6.21 2.70 18.81
C ALA A 25 -4.73 2.63 18.42
N ILE A 26 -4.33 1.57 17.73
CA ILE A 26 -2.97 1.39 17.22
C ILE A 26 -2.86 2.18 15.91
N PRO A 27 -1.95 3.16 15.80
CA PRO A 27 -1.76 3.88 14.55
C PRO A 27 -1.20 2.94 13.47
N PHE A 28 -1.58 3.18 12.22
CA PHE A 28 -1.01 2.45 11.08
C PHE A 28 0.50 2.71 11.02
N ARG A 29 1.28 1.63 11.10
CA ARG A 29 2.73 1.67 10.93
C ARG A 29 3.06 1.63 9.44
N ILE A 30 4.01 2.44 9.01
CA ILE A 30 4.52 2.38 7.64
C ILE A 30 5.28 1.05 7.49
N PRO A 31 4.82 0.14 6.61
CA PRO A 31 5.50 -1.13 6.42
C PRO A 31 6.85 -0.93 5.71
N PRO A 32 7.83 -1.83 5.92
CA PRO A 32 9.07 -1.79 5.15
C PRO A 32 8.76 -1.96 3.65
N GLY A 33 9.52 -1.27 2.79
CA GLY A 33 9.31 -1.34 1.35
C GLY A 33 8.15 -0.48 0.83
N VAL A 34 7.64 0.46 1.63
CA VAL A 34 6.72 1.52 1.19
C VAL A 34 7.37 2.88 1.42
N ARG A 35 7.17 3.80 0.46
CA ARG A 35 7.63 5.20 0.53
C ARG A 35 6.44 6.12 0.36
N LEU A 36 6.30 7.08 1.26
CA LEU A 36 5.32 8.15 1.12
C LEU A 36 5.89 9.26 0.23
N VAL A 37 5.18 9.60 -0.83
CA VAL A 37 5.58 10.63 -1.80
C VAL A 37 4.47 11.67 -1.89
N LYS A 38 4.87 12.94 -1.89
CA LYS A 38 3.94 14.06 -2.11
C LYS A 38 3.51 14.07 -3.57
N ILE A 39 2.20 13.98 -3.80
CA ILE A 39 1.62 14.01 -5.15
C ILE A 39 0.46 15.01 -5.21
N ASP A 40 0.18 15.51 -6.42
CA ASP A 40 -1.02 16.28 -6.70
C ASP A 40 -2.24 15.34 -6.64
N ALA A 41 -3.16 15.61 -5.72
CA ALA A 41 -4.33 14.75 -5.48
C ALA A 41 -5.25 14.58 -6.70
N ARG A 42 -5.16 15.47 -7.68
CA ARG A 42 -6.00 15.42 -8.89
C ARG A 42 -5.35 14.64 -10.03
N THR A 43 -4.04 14.77 -10.21
CA THR A 43 -3.33 14.17 -11.36
C THR A 43 -2.60 12.88 -11.00
N GLY A 44 -2.26 12.68 -9.73
CA GLY A 44 -1.41 11.57 -9.32
C GLY A 44 0.08 11.76 -9.65
N GLU A 45 0.46 12.91 -10.20
CA GLU A 45 1.84 13.24 -10.56
C GLU A 45 2.55 14.05 -9.46
N LEU A 46 3.84 14.31 -9.67
CA LEU A 46 4.61 15.18 -8.78
C LEU A 46 3.99 16.59 -8.76
N PRO A 47 3.93 17.26 -7.58
CA PRO A 47 3.35 18.60 -7.47
C PRO A 47 4.07 19.61 -8.35
N GLY A 48 3.29 20.37 -9.12
CA GLY A 48 3.74 21.47 -9.95
C GLY A 48 3.32 22.84 -9.38
N PRO A 49 3.64 23.94 -10.09
CA PRO A 49 3.23 25.29 -9.69
C PRO A 49 1.70 25.47 -9.65
N ASP A 50 0.95 24.66 -10.41
CA ASP A 50 -0.51 24.69 -10.47
C ASP A 50 -1.21 23.72 -9.50
N THR A 51 -0.45 22.99 -8.67
CA THR A 51 -1.01 22.00 -7.76
C THR A 51 -1.79 22.67 -6.63
N ALA A 52 -3.09 22.37 -6.56
CA ALA A 52 -3.99 22.95 -5.57
C ALA A 52 -4.02 22.15 -4.25
N VAL A 53 -3.89 20.83 -4.31
CA VAL A 53 -3.97 19.93 -3.16
C VAL A 53 -2.88 18.89 -3.25
N ILE A 54 -2.06 18.80 -2.20
CA ILE A 54 -0.98 17.83 -2.08
C ILE A 54 -1.38 16.79 -1.04
N ILE A 55 -1.27 15.51 -1.39
CA ILE A 55 -1.43 14.39 -0.45
C ILE A 55 -0.15 13.57 -0.37
N ASP A 56 0.04 12.89 0.77
CA ASP A 56 1.10 11.90 0.93
C ASP A 56 0.55 10.54 0.50
N GLU A 57 1.04 10.03 -0.63
CA GLU A 57 0.59 8.76 -1.22
C GLU A 57 1.67 7.67 -1.07
N ALA A 58 1.24 6.43 -0.84
CA ALA A 58 2.11 5.30 -0.58
C ALA A 58 2.51 4.58 -1.87
N PHE A 59 3.81 4.56 -2.19
CA PHE A 59 4.36 3.84 -3.34
C PHE A 59 5.33 2.73 -2.92
N ARG A 60 5.39 1.67 -3.72
CA ARG A 60 6.53 0.76 -3.70
C ARG A 60 7.74 1.51 -4.27
N PRO A 61 8.96 1.33 -3.73
CA PRO A 61 10.16 1.93 -4.30
C PRO A 61 10.27 1.68 -5.80
N GLY A 62 10.41 2.75 -6.60
CA GLY A 62 10.51 2.69 -8.06
C GLY A 62 9.18 2.81 -8.80
N THR A 63 8.02 2.67 -8.16
CA THR A 63 6.70 2.85 -8.80
C THR A 63 6.14 4.26 -8.63
N GLU A 64 6.92 5.17 -8.04
CA GLU A 64 6.50 6.54 -7.81
C GLU A 64 6.58 7.40 -9.10
N PRO A 65 5.73 8.42 -9.22
CA PRO A 65 5.74 9.33 -10.37
C PRO A 65 7.13 9.98 -10.55
N GLY A 66 7.66 9.93 -11.77
CA GLY A 66 8.98 10.46 -12.12
C GLY A 66 10.12 9.43 -12.09
N MET A 67 9.89 8.21 -11.59
CA MET A 67 10.82 7.09 -11.72
C MET A 67 10.37 6.16 -12.85
N SER A 68 11.23 5.97 -13.85
CA SER A 68 10.96 5.11 -15.01
C SER A 68 11.29 3.64 -14.70
N ALA A 69 10.61 3.05 -13.72
CA ALA A 69 10.70 1.60 -13.48
C ALA A 69 9.52 0.82 -14.10
N PHE A 70 8.52 1.51 -14.65
CA PHE A 70 7.37 0.91 -15.30
C PHE A 70 7.51 1.07 -16.82
N ARG A 71 7.85 -0.01 -17.53
CA ARG A 71 7.92 0.02 -19.01
C ARG A 71 6.79 -0.75 -19.66
N ASP A 72 6.19 -1.75 -18.99
CA ASP A 72 5.08 -2.53 -19.54
C ASP A 72 4.26 -3.26 -18.45
N THR A 73 3.06 -3.71 -18.81
CA THR A 73 2.15 -4.61 -18.08
C THR A 73 2.73 -5.99 -17.72
N SER A 74 3.94 -6.29 -18.20
CA SER A 74 4.72 -7.48 -17.82
C SER A 74 5.53 -7.26 -16.53
N ASP A 75 5.63 -6.02 -16.02
CA ASP A 75 6.24 -5.73 -14.73
C ASP A 75 5.31 -6.16 -13.58
N CYS A 76 5.83 -6.99 -12.68
CA CYS A 76 5.08 -7.62 -11.60
C CYS A 76 4.53 -6.63 -10.56
N LEU A 77 3.26 -6.24 -10.71
CA LEU A 77 2.54 -5.32 -9.81
C LEU A 77 2.06 -5.96 -8.50
N SER A 78 2.41 -7.22 -8.23
CA SER A 78 2.01 -7.88 -6.99
C SER A 78 2.77 -7.30 -5.79
N ILE A 79 2.04 -6.74 -4.83
CA ILE A 79 2.60 -6.36 -3.52
C ILE A 79 3.17 -7.56 -2.76
N SER A 80 2.67 -8.76 -3.05
CA SER A 80 3.16 -10.04 -2.52
C SER A 80 4.37 -10.61 -3.25
N GLY A 81 4.86 -9.95 -4.32
CA GLY A 81 5.99 -10.44 -5.12
C GLY A 81 5.73 -11.74 -5.91
N ASN A 82 4.51 -12.29 -5.88
CA ASN A 82 4.19 -13.54 -6.55
C ASN A 82 3.65 -13.32 -7.96
N CYS A 83 4.54 -13.12 -8.92
CA CYS A 83 4.23 -13.26 -10.35
C CYS A 83 4.65 -14.66 -10.85
N GLY A 84 3.69 -15.57 -11.02
CA GLY A 84 3.88 -16.77 -11.85
C GLY A 84 3.58 -16.39 -13.30
N ALA A 85 4.42 -16.67 -14.30
CA ALA A 85 4.90 -18.00 -14.67
C ALA A 85 6.42 -18.09 -14.85
N GLY A 86 6.96 -19.28 -14.57
CA GLY A 86 8.38 -19.53 -14.38
C GLY A 86 9.28 -19.24 -15.59
N THR A 87 10.44 -18.66 -15.30
CA THR A 87 11.79 -19.20 -15.58
C THR A 87 12.81 -18.14 -15.18
N GLY A 88 13.70 -18.46 -14.23
CA GLY A 88 14.92 -17.67 -14.00
C GLY A 88 14.97 -16.88 -12.68
N ALA A 89 15.54 -17.52 -11.66
CA ALA A 89 16.23 -16.98 -10.49
C ALA A 89 16.34 -15.44 -10.32
N ALA A 90 15.68 -14.92 -9.28
CA ALA A 90 16.19 -13.82 -8.47
C ALA A 90 16.24 -14.30 -7.02
N SER A 91 17.43 -14.73 -6.58
CA SER A 91 17.74 -15.17 -5.22
C SER A 91 17.76 -14.00 -4.25
N GLY A 92 16.59 -13.47 -3.92
CA GLY A 92 16.39 -12.39 -2.97
C GLY A 92 14.93 -12.31 -2.57
N GLY A 93 14.37 -13.45 -2.13
CA GLY A 93 13.05 -13.45 -1.50
C GLY A 93 13.10 -12.66 -0.21
N PHE A 94 12.14 -11.75 -0.02
CA PHE A 94 11.92 -11.08 1.26
C PHE A 94 11.64 -12.17 2.31
N ASP A 95 12.57 -12.30 3.25
CA ASP A 95 12.46 -13.22 4.37
C ASP A 95 11.94 -12.42 5.57
N PRO A 96 10.68 -12.64 6.00
CA PRO A 96 10.05 -11.82 7.03
C PRO A 96 10.72 -11.97 8.40
N GLU A 97 11.51 -13.02 8.65
CA GLU A 97 12.23 -13.19 9.91
C GLU A 97 13.59 -12.49 9.88
N ARG A 98 14.27 -12.51 8.73
CA ARG A 98 15.59 -11.87 8.57
C ARG A 98 15.53 -10.36 8.40
N ASP A 99 14.53 -9.86 7.68
CA ASP A 99 14.45 -8.44 7.31
C ASP A 99 13.56 -7.62 8.25
N ALA A 100 12.85 -8.26 9.20
CA ALA A 100 12.08 -7.59 10.25
C ALA A 100 12.89 -7.22 11.50
N GLY A 101 14.18 -7.59 11.57
CA GLY A 101 15.08 -7.18 12.67
C GLY A 101 14.69 -7.70 14.06
N ILE A 102 14.12 -8.91 14.17
CA ILE A 102 13.64 -9.50 15.45
C ILE A 102 14.69 -10.44 16.10
N VAL A 103 15.94 -10.45 15.66
CA VAL A 103 17.02 -11.22 16.32
C VAL A 103 18.28 -10.38 16.61
N GLN A 104 18.23 -9.61 17.69
CA GLN A 104 18.96 -9.91 18.94
C GLN A 104 18.40 -9.04 20.07
#